data_AF-A0A171AHF2-F1
#
_entry.id   AF-A0A171AHF2-F1
#
_cell.length_a   1.000
_cell.length_b   1.000
_cell.length_c   1.000
_cell.angle_alpha   90.00
_cell.angle_beta   90.00
_cell.angle_gamma   90.00
#
_symmetry.space_group_name_H-M   'P 1'
#
loop_
_entity.id
_entity.type
_entity.pdbx_description
1 polymer ?
#
loop_
_entity_poly.entity_id
_entity_poly.type
_entity_poly.pdbx_seq_one_letter_code
_entity_poly.pdbx_strand_id
1 'polypeptide(L)'
;GSTSRISDKLTSPRSGSKVMERGRASPAIDSFGTSSTDNDSLEGDQELSPFSLKEGCSHEEIVEHMKSASHGVGLLTQLPGLPKQTFVSLDAVQWIHSHVDGINSQQQAIDLLQEMIKEKLICHASGDFSQKFITGFYLYHIVKGSKDESKGDSEPVGDLQGFENEWVEVEVKEDVDQDPLPSFLRATLPHPCSQVDQRGPLYKESHLEVDVQNKSDRVEWGHVKYQAKYRPVMAYEMVVKWVASSGTIITDLILGWARKAQLSGLQMIPIPADPFALPYSLKSDPLRGPLFIPLDTEALMGTKSYLF
;
A
#
# COMPACT_ATOMS: atom_id res chain seq x y z
N GLY A 1 27.80 -9.13 -71.07
CA GLY A 1 26.43 -8.64 -70.86
C GLY A 1 26.11 -8.73 -69.39
N SER A 2 26.17 -7.61 -68.70
CA SER A 2 26.04 -7.43 -67.25
C SER A 2 24.61 -7.75 -66.80
N THR A 3 24.45 -8.56 -65.75
CA THR A 3 23.16 -8.72 -65.05
C THR A 3 23.33 -8.30 -63.59
N SER A 4 22.74 -7.14 -63.31
CA SER A 4 22.62 -6.48 -62.02
C SER A 4 21.67 -7.26 -61.10
N ARG A 5 22.13 -7.59 -59.89
CA ARG A 5 21.25 -8.00 -58.78
C ARG A 5 20.78 -6.74 -58.05
N ILE A 6 19.49 -6.46 -58.15
CA ILE A 6 18.80 -5.43 -57.35
C ILE A 6 18.46 -6.07 -56.00
N SER A 7 18.93 -5.43 -54.94
CA SER A 7 18.65 -5.74 -53.54
C SER A 7 17.35 -5.05 -53.11
N ASP A 8 16.29 -5.82 -52.85
CA ASP A 8 15.08 -5.30 -52.22
C ASP A 8 15.22 -5.34 -50.68
N LYS A 9 15.58 -4.20 -50.09
CA LYS A 9 15.24 -3.88 -48.70
C LYS A 9 14.03 -2.95 -48.73
N LEU A 10 12.82 -3.49 -48.56
CA LEU A 10 11.68 -2.71 -48.10
C LEU A 10 11.60 -2.78 -46.58
N THR A 11 12.24 -1.82 -45.91
CA THR A 11 11.92 -1.47 -44.52
C THR A 11 10.65 -0.61 -44.55
N SER A 12 9.53 -1.16 -44.08
CA SER A 12 8.31 -0.41 -43.82
C SER A 12 8.55 0.57 -42.65
N PRO A 13 8.27 1.87 -42.82
CA PRO A 13 8.27 2.80 -41.69
C PRO A 13 6.98 2.59 -40.87
N ARG A 14 7.11 2.02 -39.67
CA ARG A 14 5.98 1.96 -38.74
C ARG A 14 5.71 3.35 -38.19
N SER A 15 4.47 3.78 -38.43
CA SER A 15 3.87 5.05 -38.04
C SER A 15 4.16 5.40 -36.58
N GLY A 16 4.84 6.54 -36.38
CA GLY A 16 5.08 7.13 -35.07
C GLY A 16 3.75 7.54 -34.44
N SER A 17 3.28 6.71 -33.51
CA SER A 17 2.27 7.14 -32.56
C SER A 17 2.97 8.08 -31.58
N LYS A 18 2.59 9.36 -31.56
CA LYS A 18 2.96 10.27 -30.47
C LYS A 18 2.35 9.69 -29.20
N VAL A 19 3.18 9.00 -28.42
CA VAL A 19 2.82 8.47 -27.11
C VAL A 19 2.77 9.68 -26.16
N MET A 20 1.64 9.84 -25.48
CA MET A 20 1.51 10.79 -24.38
C MET A 20 2.60 10.51 -23.35
N GLU A 21 3.33 11.54 -22.97
CA GLU A 21 4.33 11.50 -21.90
C GLU A 21 3.57 11.22 -20.58
N ARG A 22 3.44 9.93 -20.23
CA ARG A 22 2.86 9.52 -18.94
C ARG A 22 3.89 9.86 -17.87
N GLY A 23 3.44 10.62 -16.87
CA GLY A 23 4.26 11.05 -15.75
C GLY A 23 4.94 9.85 -15.09
N ARG A 24 6.24 9.98 -14.86
CA ARG A 24 7.08 8.95 -14.25
C ARG A 24 6.66 8.78 -12.79
N ALA A 25 6.28 7.60 -12.34
CA ALA A 25 6.18 7.29 -10.91
C ALA A 25 6.86 5.96 -10.65
N SER A 26 8.16 6.00 -10.37
CA SER A 26 8.93 4.81 -10.00
C SER A 26 8.56 4.38 -8.57
N PRO A 27 8.14 3.13 -8.32
CA PRO A 27 7.86 2.66 -6.97
C PRO A 27 9.14 2.08 -6.38
N ALA A 28 10.04 2.97 -5.93
CA ALA A 28 11.20 2.62 -5.11
C ALA A 28 11.86 3.90 -4.60
N ILE A 29 11.20 4.62 -3.69
CA ILE A 29 11.92 5.61 -2.87
C ILE A 29 12.85 4.85 -1.92
N ASP A 30 14.14 4.90 -2.20
CA ASP A 30 15.18 4.63 -1.22
C ASP A 30 15.31 5.89 -0.34
N SER A 31 14.30 6.13 0.49
CA SER A 31 14.31 7.14 1.56
C SER A 31 13.95 6.46 2.88
N PHE A 32 14.62 5.34 3.18
CA PHE A 32 14.60 4.81 4.53
C PHE A 32 15.62 5.58 5.35
N GLY A 33 15.15 6.59 6.09
CA GLY A 33 15.80 6.97 7.33
C GLY A 33 15.73 5.75 8.24
N THR A 34 16.84 5.06 8.43
CA THR A 34 16.97 3.94 9.34
C THR A 34 16.68 4.41 10.77
N SER A 35 15.50 4.10 11.30
CA SER A 35 15.33 3.91 12.75
C SER A 35 15.28 2.41 13.02
N SER A 36 16.47 1.82 13.14
CA SER A 36 16.62 0.47 13.69
C SER A 36 16.11 0.48 15.14
N THR A 37 14.96 -0.13 15.38
CA THR A 37 14.54 -0.52 16.73
C THR A 37 15.25 -1.82 17.07
N ASP A 38 16.49 -1.70 17.55
CA ASP A 38 17.13 -2.79 18.27
C ASP A 38 16.43 -2.91 19.62
N ASN A 39 15.73 -4.03 19.78
CA ASN A 39 15.09 -4.40 21.02
C ASN A 39 16.17 -4.99 21.94
N ASP A 40 16.89 -4.14 22.67
CA ASP A 40 17.67 -4.55 23.84
C ASP A 40 17.21 -3.76 25.07
N SER A 41 16.92 -4.51 26.12
CA SER A 41 16.25 -4.02 27.33
C SER A 41 17.23 -3.29 28.21
N LEU A 42 17.15 -1.96 28.29
CA LEU A 42 17.72 -1.17 29.39
C LEU A 42 16.80 0.02 29.71
N GLU A 43 16.34 0.08 30.95
CA GLU A 43 15.61 1.21 31.53
C GLU A 43 16.42 2.52 31.34
N GLY A 44 15.82 3.52 30.71
CA GLY A 44 16.40 4.84 30.50
C GLY A 44 15.31 5.87 30.25
N ASP A 45 15.34 6.95 31.03
CA ASP A 45 14.42 8.09 31.06
C ASP A 45 13.78 8.47 29.71
N GLN A 46 12.46 8.66 29.71
CA GLN A 46 11.74 9.42 28.67
C GLN A 46 12.16 10.89 28.78
N GLU A 47 13.22 11.29 28.08
CA GLU A 47 13.43 12.70 27.75
C GLU A 47 12.32 13.12 26.76
N LEU A 48 11.34 13.87 27.28
CA LEU A 48 10.35 14.61 26.50
C LEU A 48 11.07 15.42 25.41
N SER A 49 10.69 15.23 24.15
CA SER A 49 11.23 15.99 23.04
C SER A 49 10.94 17.50 23.26
N PRO A 50 11.93 18.39 23.10
CA PRO A 50 11.75 19.83 23.35
C PRO A 50 10.83 20.55 22.34
N PHE A 51 10.09 19.80 21.51
CA PHE A 51 9.27 20.30 20.40
C PHE A 51 7.80 19.84 20.49
N SER A 52 7.32 19.42 21.66
CA SER A 52 5.91 19.05 21.83
C SER A 52 4.98 20.26 21.73
N LEU A 53 3.92 20.11 20.96
CA LEU A 53 2.84 21.07 20.82
C LEU A 53 1.88 20.92 22.01
N LYS A 54 1.47 22.06 22.57
CA LYS A 54 0.57 22.08 23.72
C LYS A 54 -0.81 21.54 23.38
N GLU A 55 -1.47 20.99 24.39
CA GLU A 55 -2.86 20.59 24.33
C GLU A 55 -3.73 21.80 23.92
N GLY A 56 -4.49 21.64 22.83
CA GLY A 56 -5.36 22.69 22.27
C GLY A 56 -4.67 23.72 21.36
N CYS A 57 -3.47 23.44 20.84
CA CYS A 57 -2.90 24.19 19.72
C CYS A 57 -3.84 24.19 18.51
N SER A 58 -3.75 25.23 17.66
CA SER A 58 -4.63 25.32 16.49
C SER A 58 -4.23 24.31 15.42
N HIS A 59 -5.20 23.88 14.59
CA HIS A 59 -4.91 22.97 13.48
C HIS A 59 -3.94 23.58 12.46
N GLU A 60 -3.93 24.90 12.28
CA GLU A 60 -2.95 25.60 11.46
C GLU A 60 -1.53 25.55 12.05
N GLU A 61 -1.40 25.72 13.38
CA GLU A 61 -0.10 25.59 14.06
C GLU A 61 0.47 24.17 13.90
N ILE A 62 -0.38 23.15 13.99
CA ILE A 62 -0.02 21.76 13.73
C ILE A 62 0.49 21.59 12.29
N VAL A 63 -0.24 22.12 11.29
CA VAL A 63 0.17 22.05 9.88
C VAL A 63 1.54 22.69 9.65
N GLU A 64 1.82 23.84 10.28
CA GLU A 64 3.13 24.48 10.14
C GLU A 64 4.27 23.62 10.70
N HIS A 65 4.03 22.89 11.78
CA HIS A 65 5.03 21.96 12.33
C HIS A 65 5.19 20.72 11.46
N MET A 66 4.10 20.19 10.88
CA MET A 66 4.15 19.06 9.94
C MET A 66 5.03 19.37 8.70
N LYS A 67 5.12 20.64 8.29
CA LYS A 67 5.94 21.09 7.15
C LYS A 67 7.45 21.09 7.44
N SER A 68 7.86 20.95 8.69
CA SER A 68 9.27 21.01 9.08
C SER A 68 10.10 19.93 8.39
N ALA A 69 11.24 20.30 7.79
CA ALA A 69 12.09 19.35 7.08
C ALA A 69 12.84 18.39 8.01
N SER A 70 13.09 18.78 9.26
CA SER A 70 13.87 18.01 10.24
C SER A 70 12.99 17.29 11.26
N HIS A 71 11.85 17.87 11.61
CA HIS A 71 10.98 17.35 12.68
C HIS A 71 9.51 17.21 12.24
N GLY A 72 9.21 17.34 10.94
CA GLY A 72 7.86 17.21 10.42
C GLY A 72 7.50 15.77 10.08
N VAL A 73 6.40 15.61 9.34
CA VAL A 73 5.78 14.30 9.02
C VAL A 73 6.54 13.48 7.97
N GLY A 74 7.69 13.94 7.49
CA GLY A 74 8.42 13.28 6.40
C GLY A 74 7.75 13.48 5.03
N LEU A 75 7.66 14.72 4.57
CA LEU A 75 7.04 15.06 3.28
C LEU A 75 7.76 14.36 2.11
N LEU A 76 6.97 13.70 1.25
CA LEU A 76 7.43 13.12 0.00
C LEU A 76 7.86 14.23 -0.96
N THR A 77 9.10 14.16 -1.44
CA THR A 77 9.65 15.12 -2.39
C THR A 77 9.93 14.44 -3.73
N GLN A 78 9.81 15.21 -4.81
CA GLN A 78 10.29 14.83 -6.16
C GLN A 78 9.60 13.62 -6.81
N LEU A 79 8.36 13.31 -6.44
CA LEU A 79 7.55 12.28 -7.11
C LEU A 79 6.59 12.93 -8.14
N PRO A 80 6.76 12.63 -9.44
CA PRO A 80 5.84 13.14 -10.46
C PRO A 80 4.44 12.59 -10.26
N GLY A 81 3.43 13.42 -10.50
CA GLY A 81 2.02 13.06 -10.31
C GLY A 81 1.50 13.25 -8.87
N LEU A 82 2.36 13.57 -7.89
CA LEU A 82 1.92 13.96 -6.55
C LEU A 82 1.91 15.48 -6.36
N PRO A 83 0.94 16.01 -5.59
CA PRO A 83 1.02 17.36 -5.07
C PRO A 83 2.28 17.58 -4.23
N LYS A 84 2.75 18.83 -4.15
CA LYS A 84 3.79 19.16 -3.16
C LYS A 84 3.24 19.02 -1.74
N GLN A 85 4.13 18.80 -0.77
CA GLN A 85 3.76 18.58 0.63
C GLN A 85 2.83 17.37 0.82
N THR A 86 3.03 16.32 0.01
CA THR A 86 2.38 15.03 0.20
C THR A 86 3.07 14.27 1.31
N PHE A 87 2.30 13.55 2.13
CA PHE A 87 2.78 12.69 3.22
C PHE A 87 1.98 11.39 3.27
N VAL A 88 2.53 10.40 3.97
CA VAL A 88 1.86 9.11 4.22
C VAL A 88 1.01 9.23 5.47
N SER A 89 -0.24 8.79 5.39
CA SER A 89 -1.21 8.90 6.50
C SER A 89 -0.77 8.19 7.79
N LEU A 90 -0.09 7.03 7.69
CA LEU A 90 0.44 6.31 8.85
C LEU A 90 1.47 7.14 9.61
N ASP A 91 2.40 7.76 8.89
CA ASP A 91 3.45 8.61 9.47
C ASP A 91 2.84 9.84 10.15
N ALA A 92 1.76 10.41 9.59
CA ALA A 92 1.04 11.54 10.19
C ALA A 92 0.38 11.18 11.53
N VAL A 93 -0.23 10.00 11.61
CA VAL A 93 -0.83 9.51 12.86
C VAL A 93 0.24 9.32 13.92
N GLN A 94 1.36 8.68 13.57
CA GLN A 94 2.49 8.48 14.49
C GLN A 94 3.13 9.81 14.93
N TRP A 95 3.25 10.76 14.00
CA TRP A 95 3.79 12.08 14.27
C TRP A 95 2.91 12.85 15.26
N ILE A 96 1.59 12.91 15.04
CA ILE A 96 0.66 13.58 15.97
C ILE A 96 0.71 12.96 17.36
N HIS A 97 0.69 11.62 17.43
CA HIS A 97 0.77 10.91 18.70
C HIS A 97 2.05 11.23 19.50
N SER A 98 3.15 11.56 18.81
CA SER A 98 4.44 11.84 19.46
C SER A 98 4.72 13.32 19.71
N HIS A 99 4.00 14.23 19.04
CA HIS A 99 4.30 15.67 19.04
C HIS A 99 3.15 16.54 19.55
N VAL A 100 1.96 15.99 19.82
CA VAL A 100 0.82 16.77 20.32
C VAL A 100 0.44 16.27 21.72
N ASP A 101 0.61 17.13 22.72
CA ASP A 101 0.21 16.86 24.10
C ASP A 101 -1.31 16.62 24.18
N GLY A 102 -1.71 15.62 24.96
CA GLY A 102 -3.12 15.26 25.17
C GLY A 102 -3.66 14.16 24.25
N ILE A 103 -2.91 13.76 23.22
CA ILE A 103 -3.24 12.61 22.37
C ILE A 103 -2.71 11.33 23.02
N ASN A 104 -3.62 10.50 23.54
CA ASN A 104 -3.31 9.27 24.28
C ASN A 104 -3.73 7.99 23.53
N SER A 105 -4.26 8.13 22.32
CA SER A 105 -4.68 6.99 21.51
C SER A 105 -4.56 7.30 20.02
N GLN A 106 -4.35 6.26 19.23
CA GLN A 106 -4.36 6.36 17.77
C GLN A 106 -5.68 6.90 17.22
N GLN A 107 -6.82 6.54 17.84
CA GLN A 107 -8.12 7.04 17.42
C GLN A 107 -8.24 8.56 17.57
N GLN A 108 -7.71 9.14 18.66
CA GLN A 108 -7.70 10.60 18.85
C GLN A 108 -6.87 11.32 17.78
N ALA A 109 -5.71 10.77 17.40
CA ALA A 109 -4.90 11.32 16.30
C ALA A 109 -5.64 11.27 14.95
N ILE A 110 -6.34 10.15 14.68
CA ILE A 110 -7.17 9.99 13.47
C ILE A 110 -8.32 11.00 13.45
N ASP A 111 -9.00 11.19 14.58
CA ASP A 111 -10.11 12.14 14.70
C ASP A 111 -9.63 13.58 14.46
N LEU A 112 -8.47 13.95 15.01
CA LEU A 112 -7.81 15.25 14.77
C LEU A 112 -7.51 15.46 13.28
N LEU A 113 -6.86 14.49 12.62
CA LEU A 113 -6.57 14.55 11.18
C LEU A 113 -7.86 14.62 10.34
N GLN A 114 -8.91 13.93 10.77
CA GLN A 114 -10.21 13.99 10.13
C GLN A 114 -10.86 15.38 10.27
N GLU A 115 -10.65 16.09 11.38
CA GLU A 115 -11.08 17.48 11.55
C GLU A 115 -10.28 18.43 10.66
N MET A 116 -8.97 18.24 10.53
CA MET A 116 -8.13 19.00 9.60
C MET A 116 -8.57 18.86 8.13
N ILE A 117 -9.11 17.71 7.73
CA ILE A 117 -9.76 17.56 6.40
C ILE A 117 -11.02 18.42 6.30
N LYS A 118 -11.88 18.42 7.32
CA LYS A 118 -13.12 19.22 7.33
C LYS A 118 -12.84 20.71 7.26
N GLU A 119 -11.76 21.16 7.90
CA GLU A 119 -11.27 22.54 7.86
C GLU A 119 -10.48 22.87 6.59
N LYS A 120 -10.29 21.90 5.70
CA LYS A 120 -9.58 22.02 4.42
C LYS A 120 -8.11 22.40 4.54
N LEU A 121 -7.48 22.00 5.64
CA LEU A 121 -6.05 22.20 5.87
C LEU A 121 -5.21 21.08 5.22
N ILE A 122 -5.78 19.89 5.13
CA ILE A 122 -5.22 18.73 4.43
C ILE A 122 -6.32 18.06 3.60
N CYS A 123 -5.95 17.30 2.56
CA CYS A 123 -6.89 16.40 1.87
C CYS A 123 -6.15 15.23 1.21
N HIS A 124 -6.92 14.27 0.69
CA HIS A 124 -6.35 13.15 -0.07
C HIS A 124 -5.50 13.68 -1.23
N ALA A 125 -4.40 13.02 -1.58
CA ALA A 125 -3.46 13.48 -2.62
C ALA A 125 -4.12 13.67 -4.00
N SER A 126 -5.28 13.05 -4.26
CA SER A 126 -6.12 13.33 -5.43
C SER A 126 -6.74 14.75 -5.46
N GLY A 127 -6.79 15.45 -4.33
CA GLY A 127 -7.50 16.72 -4.12
C GLY A 127 -8.93 16.58 -3.55
N ASP A 128 -9.40 15.36 -3.30
CA ASP A 128 -10.73 15.08 -2.79
C ASP A 128 -10.83 15.25 -1.26
N PHE A 129 -11.67 16.19 -0.82
CA PHE A 129 -11.97 16.46 0.59
C PHE A 129 -13.12 15.60 1.14
N SER A 130 -13.84 14.89 0.27
CA SER A 130 -14.95 14.03 0.69
C SER A 130 -14.49 12.68 1.24
N GLN A 131 -13.24 12.32 0.98
CA GLN A 131 -12.62 11.12 1.54
C GLN A 131 -12.49 11.23 3.05
N LYS A 132 -12.84 10.14 3.72
CA LYS A 132 -12.52 9.99 5.15
C LYS A 132 -11.01 9.84 5.30
N PHE A 133 -10.50 10.22 6.46
CA PHE A 133 -9.12 9.91 6.80
C PHE A 133 -8.97 8.38 6.95
N ILE A 134 -8.04 7.79 6.19
CA ILE A 134 -7.74 6.36 6.24
C ILE A 134 -6.28 6.22 6.62
N THR A 135 -6.02 5.54 7.74
CA THR A 135 -4.66 5.26 8.20
C THR A 135 -4.03 4.12 7.41
N GLY A 136 -2.82 4.34 6.89
CA GLY A 136 -2.01 3.33 6.22
C GLY A 136 -1.04 3.94 5.22
N PHE A 137 -0.84 3.26 4.10
CA PHE A 137 -0.06 3.75 2.97
C PHE A 137 -0.89 4.62 2.02
N TYR A 138 -1.86 5.37 2.56
CA TYR A 138 -2.62 6.37 1.82
C TYR A 138 -1.87 7.70 1.78
N LEU A 139 -2.04 8.42 0.68
CA LEU A 139 -1.35 9.68 0.41
C LEU A 139 -2.29 10.87 0.64
N TYR A 140 -1.84 11.80 1.46
CA TYR A 140 -2.53 13.06 1.74
C TYR A 140 -1.58 14.22 1.48
N HIS A 141 -2.09 15.40 1.19
CA HIS A 141 -1.26 16.59 1.04
C HIS A 141 -1.75 17.74 1.90
N ILE A 142 -0.82 18.58 2.31
CA ILE A 142 -1.12 19.83 2.99
C ILE A 142 -1.64 20.84 1.95
N VAL A 143 -2.79 21.44 2.24
CA VAL A 143 -3.42 22.44 1.39
C VAL A 143 -2.78 23.80 1.68
N LYS A 144 -2.35 24.50 0.63
CA LYS A 144 -1.78 25.83 0.78
C LYS A 144 -2.87 26.87 1.04
N GLY A 145 -2.63 27.73 2.01
CA GLY A 145 -3.44 28.92 2.24
C GLY A 145 -3.08 30.03 1.23
N SER A 146 -4.05 30.42 0.39
CA SER A 146 -4.02 31.63 -0.46
C SER A 146 -3.14 31.64 -1.73
N LYS A 147 -3.60 32.42 -2.72
CA LYS A 147 -3.22 32.46 -4.15
C LYS A 147 -1.80 32.94 -4.48
N ASP A 148 -0.99 33.38 -3.52
CA ASP A 148 0.35 33.92 -3.80
C ASP A 148 1.47 32.87 -3.86
N GLU A 149 1.23 31.65 -3.36
CA GLU A 149 2.22 30.56 -3.36
C GLU A 149 2.08 29.56 -4.53
N SER A 150 1.18 29.82 -5.48
CA SER A 150 0.78 28.88 -6.55
C SER A 150 1.61 28.94 -7.83
N LYS A 151 2.65 29.80 -7.90
CA LYS A 151 3.47 29.90 -9.11
C LYS A 151 4.47 28.74 -9.19
N GLY A 152 4.06 27.67 -9.87
CA GLY A 152 4.94 26.58 -10.31
C GLY A 152 4.80 25.26 -9.56
N ASP A 153 3.75 25.11 -8.75
CA ASP A 153 3.48 23.88 -8.00
C ASP A 153 2.42 23.04 -8.72
N SER A 154 2.65 21.72 -8.77
CA SER A 154 1.67 20.76 -9.25
C SER A 154 0.50 20.69 -8.26
N GLU A 155 -0.64 21.28 -8.65
CA GLU A 155 -1.91 21.10 -7.95
C GLU A 155 -2.40 19.65 -8.11
N PRO A 156 -3.21 19.14 -7.16
CA PRO A 156 -3.85 17.84 -7.31
C PRO A 156 -4.71 17.81 -8.59
N VAL A 157 -4.70 16.66 -9.27
CA VAL A 157 -5.41 16.47 -10.55
C VAL A 157 -6.93 16.59 -10.39
N GLY A 158 -7.47 16.35 -9.19
CA GLY A 158 -8.91 16.38 -8.94
C GLY A 158 -9.66 15.16 -9.47
N ASP A 159 -8.94 14.08 -9.80
CA ASP A 159 -9.49 12.82 -10.29
C ASP A 159 -9.09 11.68 -9.35
N LEU A 160 -10.01 11.28 -8.47
CA LEU A 160 -9.80 10.19 -7.53
C LEU A 160 -9.59 8.85 -8.25
N GLN A 161 -10.40 8.57 -9.28
CA GLN A 161 -10.33 7.29 -9.98
C GLN A 161 -9.02 7.17 -10.76
N GLY A 162 -8.59 8.25 -11.41
CA GLY A 162 -7.27 8.33 -12.02
C GLY A 162 -6.15 8.09 -11.00
N PHE A 163 -6.26 8.67 -9.80
CA PHE A 163 -5.29 8.48 -8.73
C PHE A 163 -5.21 7.01 -8.26
N GLU A 164 -6.35 6.38 -7.98
CA GLU A 164 -6.44 4.97 -7.55
C GLU A 164 -5.90 3.98 -8.60
N ASN A 165 -5.92 4.37 -9.88
CA ASN A 165 -5.37 3.55 -10.96
C ASN A 165 -3.84 3.67 -11.09
N GLU A 166 -3.21 4.70 -10.52
CA GLU A 166 -1.77 4.92 -10.64
C GLU A 166 -1.03 4.67 -9.31
N TRP A 167 -1.71 4.81 -8.18
CA TRP A 167 -1.12 4.65 -6.85
C TRP A 167 -1.67 3.44 -6.11
N VAL A 168 -0.77 2.73 -5.44
CA VAL A 168 -1.10 1.60 -4.56
C VAL A 168 -1.31 2.12 -3.15
N GLU A 169 -2.56 2.17 -2.70
CA GLU A 169 -2.93 2.65 -1.37
C GLU A 169 -3.56 1.54 -0.54
N VAL A 170 -2.92 1.24 0.59
CA VAL A 170 -3.27 0.11 1.45
C VAL A 170 -3.61 0.64 2.84
N GLU A 171 -4.81 0.31 3.32
CA GLU A 171 -5.23 0.65 4.68
C GLU A 171 -4.48 -0.25 5.66
N VAL A 172 -3.96 0.32 6.74
CA VAL A 172 -3.33 -0.47 7.81
C VAL A 172 -4.36 -0.63 8.91
N LYS A 173 -4.69 -1.88 9.23
CA LYS A 173 -5.52 -2.22 10.38
C LYS A 173 -4.61 -2.68 11.50
N GLU A 174 -4.77 -2.06 12.66
CA GLU A 174 -4.23 -2.59 13.90
C GLU A 174 -4.84 -3.96 14.16
N ASP A 175 -4.04 -4.82 14.78
CA ASP A 175 -4.58 -6.03 15.34
C ASP A 175 -5.43 -5.63 16.54
N VAL A 176 -6.72 -5.92 16.44
CA VAL A 176 -7.56 -5.98 17.63
C VAL A 176 -6.91 -7.01 18.53
N ASP A 177 -6.62 -6.66 19.79
CA ASP A 177 -6.10 -7.57 20.82
C ASP A 177 -6.66 -8.96 20.56
N GLN A 178 -5.81 -9.84 20.02
CA GLN A 178 -6.23 -11.20 19.77
C GLN A 178 -6.50 -11.75 21.16
N ASP A 179 -7.77 -12.08 21.46
CA ASP A 179 -8.04 -12.81 22.68
C ASP A 179 -7.02 -13.95 22.77
N PRO A 180 -6.39 -14.17 23.94
CA PRO A 180 -5.41 -15.25 24.09
C PRO A 180 -6.03 -16.61 23.77
N LEU A 181 -7.37 -16.69 23.74
CA LEU A 181 -8.13 -17.85 23.33
C LEU A 181 -8.46 -17.81 21.82
N PRO A 182 -7.88 -18.72 21.02
CA PRO A 182 -8.25 -18.92 19.62
C PRO A 182 -9.76 -18.99 19.43
N SER A 183 -10.27 -18.39 18.35
CA SER A 183 -11.71 -18.29 18.08
C SER A 183 -12.42 -19.65 18.11
N PHE A 184 -11.78 -20.72 17.66
CA PHE A 184 -12.31 -22.09 17.66
C PHE A 184 -12.42 -22.73 19.06
N LEU A 185 -11.74 -22.19 20.07
CA LEU A 185 -11.82 -22.63 21.47
C LEU A 185 -12.83 -21.82 22.29
N ARG A 186 -13.43 -20.78 21.70
CA ARG A 186 -14.41 -19.94 22.40
C ARG A 186 -15.70 -20.72 22.65
N ALA A 187 -16.27 -20.54 23.84
CA ALA A 187 -17.58 -21.10 24.20
C ALA A 187 -18.71 -20.66 23.24
N THR A 188 -18.51 -19.52 22.58
CA THR A 188 -19.37 -19.04 21.49
C THR A 188 -18.46 -18.68 20.31
N LEU A 189 -18.59 -19.43 19.22
CA LEU A 189 -17.90 -19.10 17.99
C LEU A 189 -18.46 -17.76 17.45
N PRO A 190 -17.60 -16.80 17.06
CA PRO A 190 -18.07 -15.66 16.30
C PRO A 190 -18.80 -16.18 15.05
N HIS A 191 -19.87 -15.51 14.63
CA HIS A 191 -20.60 -15.93 13.44
C HIS A 191 -19.62 -16.08 12.27
N PRO A 192 -19.72 -17.13 11.43
CA PRO A 192 -18.79 -17.36 10.31
C PRO A 192 -18.65 -16.16 9.37
N CYS A 193 -19.65 -15.28 9.37
CA CYS A 193 -19.73 -14.07 8.55
C CYS A 193 -19.32 -12.78 9.28
N SER A 194 -18.93 -12.84 10.57
CA SER A 194 -18.60 -11.66 11.39
C SER A 194 -17.10 -11.39 11.56
N GLN A 195 -16.22 -12.26 11.06
CA GLN A 195 -14.75 -12.12 11.23
C GLN A 195 -14.09 -11.11 10.29
N VAL A 196 -14.85 -10.48 9.41
CA VAL A 196 -14.29 -9.44 8.54
C VAL A 196 -15.23 -8.26 8.63
N ASP A 197 -14.74 -7.18 9.22
CA ASP A 197 -15.32 -5.86 9.07
C ASP A 197 -15.15 -5.44 7.59
N GLN A 198 -15.97 -6.04 6.71
CA GLN A 198 -15.94 -5.92 5.23
C GLN A 198 -16.54 -4.60 4.77
N ARG A 199 -16.30 -3.51 5.48
CA ARG A 199 -16.54 -2.19 4.89
C ARG A 199 -15.49 -1.96 3.81
N GLY A 200 -15.92 -1.91 2.56
CA GLY A 200 -15.08 -1.66 1.39
C GLY A 200 -14.62 -2.92 0.65
N PRO A 201 -13.95 -2.73 -0.50
CA PRO A 201 -13.45 -3.82 -1.32
C PRO A 201 -12.31 -4.58 -0.62
N LEU A 202 -12.27 -5.91 -0.78
CA LEU A 202 -11.18 -6.74 -0.26
C LEU A 202 -9.88 -6.55 -1.05
N TYR A 203 -10.00 -6.30 -2.35
CA TYR A 203 -8.87 -6.08 -3.25
C TYR A 203 -9.08 -4.80 -4.05
N LYS A 204 -7.98 -4.11 -4.33
CA LYS A 204 -7.89 -3.01 -5.29
C LYS A 204 -7.06 -3.44 -6.49
N GLU A 205 -7.19 -2.71 -7.59
CA GLU A 205 -6.39 -2.88 -8.79
C GLU A 205 -5.76 -1.55 -9.18
N SER A 206 -4.52 -1.60 -9.68
CA SER A 206 -3.77 -0.43 -10.17
C SER A 206 -2.97 -0.83 -11.41
N HIS A 207 -2.64 0.15 -12.24
CA HIS A 207 -1.62 0.01 -13.28
C HIS A 207 -0.26 -0.24 -12.62
N LEU A 208 0.59 -0.98 -13.33
CA LEU A 208 1.94 -1.32 -12.90
C LEU A 208 2.93 -1.02 -14.03
N GLU A 209 3.82 -0.08 -13.79
CA GLU A 209 5.03 0.11 -14.59
C GLU A 209 6.04 -0.98 -14.23
N VAL A 210 6.35 -1.87 -15.17
CA VAL A 210 7.20 -3.03 -14.89
C VAL A 210 8.66 -2.80 -15.26
N ASP A 211 8.93 -1.91 -16.22
CA ASP A 211 10.28 -1.59 -16.68
C ASP A 211 10.83 -0.32 -16.02
N VAL A 212 10.91 -0.35 -14.69
CA VAL A 212 11.36 0.80 -13.87
C VAL A 212 12.78 1.27 -14.25
N GLN A 213 13.60 0.37 -14.80
CA GLN A 213 15.00 0.65 -15.18
C GLN A 213 15.16 1.00 -16.66
N ASN A 214 14.06 1.12 -17.43
CA ASN A 214 14.07 1.39 -18.87
C ASN A 214 15.03 0.47 -19.64
N LYS A 215 15.03 -0.82 -19.30
CA LYS A 215 15.85 -1.85 -19.94
C LYS A 215 15.28 -2.26 -21.30
N SER A 216 13.98 -2.08 -21.50
CA SER A 216 13.25 -2.45 -22.71
C SER A 216 13.23 -1.29 -23.70
N ASP A 217 13.28 -1.61 -24.99
CA ASP A 217 13.08 -0.66 -26.09
C ASP A 217 11.60 -0.39 -26.38
N ARG A 218 10.70 -1.06 -25.65
CA ARG A 218 9.25 -0.98 -25.79
C ARG A 218 8.62 -0.63 -24.46
N VAL A 219 7.41 -0.05 -24.54
CA VAL A 219 6.60 0.21 -23.35
C VAL A 219 6.10 -1.13 -22.81
N GLU A 220 6.60 -1.51 -21.64
CA GLU A 220 6.16 -2.70 -20.91
C GLU A 220 5.34 -2.30 -19.70
N TRP A 221 4.16 -2.90 -19.55
CA TRP A 221 3.23 -2.56 -18.48
C TRP A 221 2.36 -3.75 -18.08
N GLY A 222 1.85 -3.70 -16.85
CA GLY A 222 0.92 -4.67 -16.32
C GLY A 222 -0.11 -4.04 -15.40
N HIS A 223 -0.80 -4.89 -14.66
CA HIS A 223 -1.67 -4.50 -13.57
C HIS A 223 -1.24 -5.23 -12.30
N VAL A 224 -1.48 -4.61 -11.17
CA VAL A 224 -1.37 -5.25 -9.86
C VAL A 224 -2.75 -5.28 -9.22
N LYS A 225 -3.16 -6.46 -8.75
CA LYS A 225 -4.29 -6.63 -7.85
C LYS A 225 -3.74 -6.91 -6.45
N TYR A 226 -4.15 -6.14 -5.45
CA TYR A 226 -3.58 -6.22 -4.11
C TYR A 226 -4.67 -6.13 -3.05
N GLN A 227 -4.43 -6.71 -1.87
CA GLN A 227 -5.38 -6.59 -0.76
C GLN A 227 -5.49 -5.13 -0.33
N ALA A 228 -6.71 -4.63 -0.17
CA ALA A 228 -6.94 -3.23 0.19
C ALA A 228 -6.53 -2.88 1.63
N LYS A 229 -6.36 -3.91 2.47
CA LYS A 229 -6.07 -3.80 3.90
C LYS A 229 -4.88 -4.69 4.26
N TYR A 230 -3.94 -4.16 5.02
CA TYR A 230 -2.82 -4.87 5.61
C TYR A 230 -3.06 -5.08 7.10
N ARG A 231 -2.74 -6.29 7.60
CA ARG A 231 -2.68 -6.62 9.03
C ARG A 231 -1.36 -7.35 9.31
N PRO A 232 -0.57 -6.93 10.31
CA PRO A 232 0.74 -7.53 10.59
C PRO A 232 0.71 -9.05 10.84
N VAL A 233 -0.33 -9.59 11.48
CA VAL A 233 -0.43 -11.02 11.80
C VAL A 233 -1.05 -11.88 10.68
N MET A 234 -1.42 -11.30 9.54
CA MET A 234 -2.02 -12.03 8.42
C MET A 234 -1.13 -12.01 7.19
N ALA A 235 -1.25 -13.05 6.36
CA ALA A 235 -0.59 -13.07 5.06
C ALA A 235 -1.18 -11.98 4.15
N TYR A 236 -0.31 -11.22 3.49
CA TYR A 236 -0.68 -10.20 2.52
C TYR A 236 -0.50 -10.71 1.09
N GLU A 237 -1.55 -10.60 0.27
CA GLU A 237 -1.56 -11.11 -1.11
C GLU A 237 -1.51 -9.97 -2.13
N MET A 238 -0.66 -10.15 -3.14
CA MET A 238 -0.66 -9.36 -4.37
C MET A 238 -0.52 -10.26 -5.61
N VAL A 239 -1.18 -9.88 -6.69
CA VAL A 239 -1.21 -10.61 -7.96
C VAL A 239 -0.81 -9.66 -9.08
N VAL A 240 0.31 -9.97 -9.74
CA VAL A 240 0.76 -9.23 -10.92
C VAL A 240 0.18 -9.88 -12.18
N LYS A 241 -0.60 -9.11 -12.93
CA LYS A 241 -1.22 -9.51 -14.21
C LYS A 241 -0.51 -8.80 -15.35
N TRP A 242 0.11 -9.56 -16.25
CA TRP A 242 0.86 -8.99 -17.37
C TRP A 242 0.67 -9.84 -18.63
N VAL A 243 0.65 -9.15 -19.77
CA VAL A 243 0.61 -9.74 -21.13
C VAL A 243 1.48 -8.91 -22.07
N ALA A 244 1.58 -7.59 -21.82
CA ALA A 244 2.36 -6.63 -22.61
C ALA A 244 3.80 -6.44 -22.08
N SER A 245 4.36 -7.44 -21.39
CA SER A 245 5.70 -7.37 -20.77
C SER A 245 6.51 -8.61 -21.07
N SER A 246 7.83 -8.49 -20.96
CA SER A 246 8.76 -9.59 -21.10
C SER A 246 8.93 -10.32 -19.76
N GLY A 247 8.96 -11.65 -19.76
CA GLY A 247 9.08 -12.44 -18.53
C GLY A 247 10.35 -12.13 -17.72
N THR A 248 11.44 -11.76 -18.39
CA THR A 248 12.70 -11.35 -17.75
C THR A 248 12.56 -10.03 -16.98
N ILE A 249 11.85 -9.04 -17.54
CA ILE A 249 11.59 -7.75 -16.88
C ILE A 249 10.72 -7.95 -15.64
N ILE A 250 9.66 -8.75 -15.76
CA ILE A 250 8.82 -9.11 -14.61
C ILE A 250 9.63 -9.85 -13.54
N THR A 251 10.48 -10.80 -13.94
CA THR A 251 11.32 -11.55 -12.99
C THR A 251 12.27 -10.62 -12.23
N ASP A 252 12.92 -9.69 -12.93
CA ASP A 252 13.79 -8.68 -12.31
C ASP A 252 13.03 -7.80 -11.30
N LEU A 253 11.81 -7.37 -11.65
CA LEU A 253 10.93 -6.58 -10.79
C LEU A 253 10.58 -7.34 -9.51
N ILE A 254 10.07 -8.58 -9.63
CA ILE A 254 9.67 -9.41 -8.49
C ILE A 254 10.88 -9.74 -7.60
N LEU A 255 12.04 -10.03 -8.17
CA LEU A 255 13.27 -10.25 -7.40
C LEU A 255 13.76 -8.97 -6.70
N GLY A 256 13.51 -7.81 -7.29
CA GLY A 256 13.70 -6.51 -6.63
C GLY A 256 12.83 -6.37 -5.39
N TRP A 257 11.53 -6.63 -5.53
CA TRP A 257 10.58 -6.57 -4.40
C TRP A 257 10.88 -7.60 -3.33
N ALA A 258 11.23 -8.83 -3.69
CA ALA A 258 11.59 -9.88 -2.73
C ALA A 258 12.82 -9.50 -1.88
N ARG A 259 13.85 -8.90 -2.49
CA ARG A 259 15.02 -8.38 -1.75
C ARG A 259 14.65 -7.24 -0.81
N LYS A 260 13.80 -6.30 -1.27
CA LYS A 260 13.32 -5.20 -0.41
C LYS A 260 12.48 -5.72 0.76
N ALA A 261 11.58 -6.67 0.51
CA ALA A 261 10.79 -7.31 1.55
C ALA A 261 11.69 -7.93 2.63
N GLN A 262 12.73 -8.67 2.23
CA GLN A 262 13.69 -9.28 3.17
C GLN A 262 14.42 -8.24 4.04
N LEU A 263 14.81 -7.11 3.45
CA LEU A 263 15.43 -6.00 4.22
C LEU A 263 14.46 -5.39 5.24
N SER A 264 13.16 -5.47 4.99
CA SER A 264 12.10 -5.03 5.90
C SER A 264 11.60 -6.15 6.83
N GLY A 265 12.30 -7.29 6.92
CA GLY A 265 11.92 -8.41 7.78
C GLY A 265 10.72 -9.23 7.28
N LEU A 266 10.30 -9.02 6.03
CA LEU A 266 9.18 -9.71 5.40
C LEU A 266 9.68 -10.78 4.42
N GLN A 267 8.90 -11.85 4.26
CA GLN A 267 9.19 -12.90 3.27
C GLN A 267 8.15 -12.89 2.16
N MET A 268 8.60 -12.68 0.93
CA MET A 268 7.77 -12.84 -0.28
C MET A 268 7.93 -14.25 -0.83
N ILE A 269 6.81 -14.94 -1.04
CA ILE A 269 6.79 -16.32 -1.55
C ILE A 269 5.79 -16.39 -2.72
N PRO A 270 6.18 -16.94 -3.88
CA PRO A 270 5.23 -17.18 -4.96
C PRO A 270 4.26 -18.29 -4.57
N ILE A 271 2.97 -18.02 -4.68
CA ILE A 271 1.91 -19.02 -4.46
C ILE A 271 1.39 -19.54 -5.80
N PRO A 272 1.05 -20.84 -5.90
CA PRO A 272 0.36 -21.36 -7.07
C PRO A 272 -0.98 -20.65 -7.29
N ALA A 273 -1.32 -20.39 -8.55
CA ALA A 273 -2.59 -19.73 -8.90
C ALA A 273 -3.84 -20.49 -8.44
N ASP A 274 -3.72 -21.82 -8.28
CA ASP A 274 -4.75 -22.67 -7.69
C ASP A 274 -4.21 -23.30 -6.39
N PRO A 275 -4.61 -22.82 -5.20
CA PRO A 275 -4.15 -23.39 -3.93
C PRO A 275 -4.72 -24.80 -3.70
N PHE A 276 -5.94 -25.06 -4.17
CA PHE A 276 -6.64 -26.34 -4.01
C PHE A 276 -7.00 -26.89 -5.39
N ALA A 277 -6.09 -27.69 -5.96
CA ALA A 277 -6.32 -28.41 -7.20
C ALA A 277 -7.42 -29.48 -7.01
N LEU A 278 -8.67 -29.02 -6.97
CA LEU A 278 -9.82 -29.88 -6.77
C LEU A 278 -9.97 -30.78 -8.01
N PRO A 279 -10.17 -32.10 -7.81
CA PRO A 279 -10.44 -32.98 -8.93
C PRO A 279 -11.69 -32.46 -9.67
N TYR A 280 -11.64 -32.49 -11.00
CA TYR A 280 -12.73 -32.08 -11.91
C TYR A 280 -12.90 -30.57 -12.17
N SER A 281 -12.00 -29.70 -11.69
CA SER A 281 -11.95 -28.32 -12.21
C SER A 281 -11.32 -28.29 -13.61
N LEU A 282 -11.90 -27.53 -14.53
CA LEU A 282 -11.38 -27.38 -15.91
C LEU A 282 -9.92 -26.87 -15.96
N LYS A 283 -9.44 -26.24 -14.88
CA LYS A 283 -8.09 -25.68 -14.76
C LYS A 283 -7.25 -26.37 -13.68
N SER A 284 -7.73 -27.46 -13.06
CA SER A 284 -6.95 -28.15 -12.03
C SER A 284 -5.74 -28.83 -12.64
N ASP A 285 -4.61 -28.69 -11.95
CA ASP A 285 -3.39 -29.44 -12.26
C ASP A 285 -3.64 -30.95 -12.03
N PRO A 286 -3.53 -31.81 -13.07
CA PRO A 286 -3.79 -33.24 -12.93
C PRO A 286 -2.77 -33.97 -12.05
N LEU A 287 -1.63 -33.34 -11.73
CA LEU A 287 -0.60 -33.89 -10.86
C LEU A 287 -0.76 -33.45 -9.39
N ARG A 288 -1.76 -32.62 -9.09
CA ARG A 288 -2.07 -32.17 -7.74
C ARG A 288 -3.44 -32.70 -7.31
N GLY A 289 -3.55 -33.05 -6.05
CA GLY A 289 -4.82 -33.46 -5.45
C GLY A 289 -4.88 -33.02 -3.99
N PRO A 290 -6.08 -32.75 -3.46
CA PRO A 290 -6.23 -32.41 -2.06
C PRO A 290 -5.85 -33.62 -1.20
N LEU A 291 -5.04 -33.39 -0.18
CA LEU A 291 -4.80 -34.37 0.88
C LEU A 291 -5.87 -34.21 1.95
N PHE A 292 -6.79 -35.17 2.06
CA PHE A 292 -7.77 -35.18 3.13
C PHE A 292 -7.14 -35.67 4.43
N ILE A 293 -7.20 -34.84 5.47
CA ILE A 293 -6.77 -35.20 6.82
C ILE A 293 -8.06 -35.37 7.66
N PRO A 294 -8.42 -36.61 8.06
CA PRO A 294 -9.60 -36.83 8.88
C PRO A 294 -9.40 -36.18 10.25
N LEU A 295 -10.39 -35.40 10.68
CA LEU A 295 -10.43 -34.88 12.05
C LEU A 295 -11.02 -35.96 12.96
N ASP A 296 -10.30 -36.32 14.02
CA ASP A 296 -10.85 -37.19 15.07
C ASP A 296 -11.95 -36.45 15.82
N THR A 297 -13.18 -36.86 15.53
CA THR A 297 -14.38 -36.26 16.10
C THR A 297 -14.79 -36.95 17.40
N GLU A 298 -14.33 -38.17 17.67
CA GLU A 298 -14.70 -38.90 18.89
C GLU A 298 -14.15 -38.18 20.13
N ALA A 299 -12.93 -37.64 20.05
CA ALA A 299 -12.33 -36.82 21.09
C ALA A 299 -13.15 -35.56 21.45
N LEU A 300 -13.96 -35.06 20.52
CA LEU A 300 -14.81 -33.87 20.71
C LEU A 300 -16.23 -34.22 21.18
N MET A 301 -16.65 -35.49 21.09
CA MET A 301 -18.00 -35.93 21.46
C MET A 301 -18.23 -35.97 22.98
N GLY A 302 -17.20 -36.23 23.78
CA GLY A 302 -17.34 -36.35 25.24
C GLY A 302 -18.43 -37.37 25.63
N THR A 303 -19.51 -36.91 26.27
CA THR A 303 -20.69 -37.73 26.60
C THR A 303 -21.85 -37.62 25.59
N LYS A 304 -21.70 -36.81 24.54
CA LYS A 304 -22.73 -36.56 23.54
C LYS A 304 -22.69 -37.64 22.46
N SER A 305 -23.87 -38.00 21.95
CA SER A 305 -24.02 -38.95 20.84
C SER A 305 -23.79 -38.35 19.45
N TYR A 306 -23.68 -37.02 19.33
CA TYR A 306 -23.41 -36.29 18.09
C TYR A 306 -22.79 -34.92 18.38
N LEU A 307 -22.06 -34.37 17.39
CA LEU A 307 -21.29 -33.11 17.50
C LEU A 307 -22.06 -31.85 17.09
N PHE A 308 -23.12 -31.98 16.29
CA PHE A 308 -23.99 -30.89 15.81
C PHE A 308 -25.43 -31.36 15.68
#